data_AF-A0A922ZKU8-F1
#
_entry.id   AF-A0A922ZKU8-F1
#
_cell.length_a   1.000
_cell.length_b   1.000
_cell.length_c   1.000
_cell.angle_alpha   90.00
_cell.angle_beta   90.00
_cell.angle_gamma   90.00
#
_symmetry.space_group_name_H-M   'P 1'
#
loop_
_entity.id
_entity.type
_entity.pdbx_description
1 polymer ?
#
loop_
_entity_poly.entity_id
_entity_poly.type
_entity_poly.pdbx_seq_one_letter_code
_entity_poly.pdbx_strand_id
1 'polypeptide(L)'
;MKCSDVVIMLPEYFRGKTSEASSGNISEHLNTCSSCKAESIHVQAMVDLIRKEKAWEPDSFYWNSIIPKVQDRIEQRRNRSRFEWIIRFIMPAAAAASVLIILLTSLNMPNSDNRYTDNLNLNSIPVSELSEYYTVQSAFSEFNQLSLDSSGNEESADTEILKEIVAQDDNNIVSSYFDDKEILDLISQENETAIVAALQK
;
A
#
# COMPACT_ATOMS: atom_id res chain seq x y z
N MET A 1 25.08 -22.94 -34.28
CA MET A 1 24.15 -22.01 -33.61
C MET A 1 23.06 -21.63 -34.59
N LYS A 2 21.79 -21.50 -34.16
CA LYS A 2 20.69 -21.12 -35.07
C LYS A 2 20.69 -19.61 -35.27
N CYS A 3 20.25 -19.14 -36.44
CA CYS A 3 20.18 -17.70 -36.73
C CYS A 3 19.30 -16.95 -35.72
N SER A 4 18.17 -17.54 -35.32
CA SER A 4 17.27 -16.97 -34.29
C SER A 4 18.00 -16.62 -33.00
N ASP A 5 18.89 -17.48 -32.55
CA ASP A 5 19.59 -17.33 -31.27
C ASP A 5 20.62 -16.21 -31.38
N VAL A 6 21.30 -16.12 -32.52
CA VAL A 6 22.29 -15.08 -32.82
C VAL A 6 21.63 -13.70 -32.78
N VAL A 7 20.49 -13.55 -33.46
CA VAL A 7 19.77 -12.27 -33.57
C VAL A 7 19.35 -11.74 -32.20
N ILE A 8 18.86 -12.62 -31.33
CA ILE A 8 18.48 -12.25 -29.95
C ILE A 8 19.71 -11.82 -29.12
N MET A 9 20.87 -12.42 -29.36
CA MET A 9 22.11 -12.15 -28.62
C MET A 9 22.90 -10.94 -29.13
N LEU A 10 22.63 -10.44 -30.33
CA LEU A 10 23.36 -9.31 -30.93
C LEU A 10 23.41 -8.05 -30.04
N PRO A 11 22.32 -7.60 -29.40
CA PRO A 11 22.39 -6.41 -28.53
C PRO A 11 23.34 -6.56 -27.36
N GLU A 12 23.39 -7.74 -26.73
CA GLU A 12 24.30 -8.02 -25.61
C GLU A 12 25.74 -8.16 -26.08
N TYR A 13 25.95 -8.77 -27.25
CA TYR A 13 27.25 -8.88 -27.90
C TYR A 13 27.87 -7.50 -28.15
N PHE A 14 27.13 -6.58 -28.76
CA PHE A 14 27.61 -5.20 -28.99
C PHE A 14 27.75 -4.35 -27.73
N ARG A 15 27.05 -4.72 -26.65
CA ARG A 15 27.23 -4.14 -25.30
C ARG A 15 28.42 -4.74 -24.55
N GLY A 16 29.07 -5.78 -25.07
CA GLY A 16 30.18 -6.47 -24.42
C GLY A 16 29.77 -7.27 -23.18
N LYS A 17 28.49 -7.66 -23.08
CA LYS A 17 27.93 -8.40 -21.93
C LYS A 17 27.82 -9.91 -22.15
N THR A 18 28.24 -10.42 -23.31
CA THR A 18 28.24 -11.84 -23.62
C THR A 18 29.48 -12.54 -23.06
N SER A 19 29.34 -13.83 -22.70
CA SER A 19 30.50 -14.65 -22.30
C SER A 19 31.52 -14.79 -23.44
N GLU A 20 32.78 -15.07 -23.13
CA GLU A 20 33.83 -15.24 -24.16
C GLU A 20 33.48 -16.37 -25.14
N ALA A 21 33.00 -17.51 -24.63
CA ALA A 21 32.57 -18.64 -25.45
C ALA A 21 31.42 -18.29 -26.39
N SER A 22 30.41 -17.55 -25.90
CA SER A 22 29.29 -17.07 -26.74
C SER A 22 29.75 -16.06 -27.78
N SER A 23 30.67 -15.17 -27.42
CA SER A 23 31.19 -14.12 -28.30
C SER A 23 31.96 -14.71 -29.50
N GLY A 24 32.75 -15.78 -29.25
CA GLY A 24 33.43 -16.54 -30.30
C GLY A 24 32.43 -17.15 -31.30
N ASN A 25 31.44 -17.90 -30.80
CA ASN A 25 30.41 -18.55 -31.62
C ASN A 25 29.59 -17.54 -32.45
N ILE A 26 29.25 -16.37 -31.86
CA ILE A 26 28.53 -15.31 -32.57
C ILE A 26 29.41 -14.72 -33.68
N SER A 27 30.69 -14.42 -33.39
CA SER A 27 31.61 -13.86 -34.40
C SER A 27 31.83 -14.81 -35.58
N GLU A 28 31.97 -16.11 -35.31
CA GLU A 28 32.10 -17.14 -36.34
C GLU A 28 30.82 -17.23 -37.20
N HIS A 29 29.65 -17.16 -36.56
CA HIS A 29 28.38 -17.16 -37.27
C HIS A 29 28.19 -15.91 -38.15
N LEU A 30 28.57 -14.73 -37.66
CA LEU A 30 28.49 -13.49 -38.43
C LEU A 30 29.46 -13.46 -39.63
N ASN A 31 30.55 -14.22 -39.56
CA ASN A 31 31.48 -14.38 -40.68
C ASN A 31 30.97 -15.34 -41.75
N THR A 32 30.12 -16.30 -41.38
CA THR A 32 29.61 -17.35 -42.29
C THR A 32 28.20 -17.06 -42.83
N CYS A 33 27.37 -16.34 -42.07
CA CYS A 33 25.98 -16.07 -42.42
C CYS A 33 25.76 -14.62 -42.86
N SER A 34 25.52 -14.41 -44.15
CA SER A 34 25.31 -13.06 -44.72
C SER A 34 24.05 -12.35 -44.21
N SER A 35 22.98 -13.08 -43.92
CA SER A 35 21.74 -12.49 -43.39
C SER A 35 21.93 -11.94 -41.97
N CYS A 36 22.52 -12.74 -41.08
CA CYS A 36 22.83 -12.31 -39.71
C CYS A 36 23.82 -11.14 -39.70
N LYS A 37 24.76 -11.11 -40.64
CA LYS A 37 25.69 -9.99 -40.81
C LYS A 37 24.97 -8.70 -41.21
N ALA A 38 24.00 -8.76 -42.12
CA ALA A 38 23.19 -7.60 -42.50
C ALA A 38 22.39 -7.06 -41.29
N GLU A 39 21.74 -7.95 -40.53
CA GLU A 39 21.01 -7.56 -39.32
C GLU A 39 21.93 -6.96 -38.23
N SER A 40 23.14 -7.50 -38.09
CA SER A 40 24.11 -7.00 -37.11
C SER A 40 24.50 -5.54 -37.33
N ILE A 41 24.49 -5.07 -38.59
CA ILE A 41 24.77 -3.66 -38.91
C ILE A 41 23.66 -2.76 -38.35
N HIS A 42 22.40 -3.16 -38.48
CA HIS A 42 21.26 -2.41 -37.96
C HIS A 42 21.25 -2.37 -36.43
N VAL A 43 21.49 -3.52 -35.78
CA VAL A 43 21.57 -3.60 -34.32
C VAL A 43 22.75 -2.78 -33.79
N GLN A 44 23.91 -2.85 -34.44
CA GLN A 44 25.08 -2.06 -34.07
C GLN A 44 24.79 -0.56 -34.16
N ALA A 45 24.18 -0.10 -35.26
CA ALA A 45 23.81 1.30 -35.43
C ALA A 45 22.86 1.77 -34.31
N MET A 46 21.87 0.95 -33.93
CA MET A 46 20.95 1.25 -32.83
C MET A 46 21.67 1.32 -31.47
N VAL A 47 22.56 0.37 -31.18
CA VAL A 47 23.36 0.37 -29.95
C VAL A 47 24.28 1.59 -29.89
N ASP A 48 24.87 1.98 -31.01
CA ASP A 48 25.72 3.17 -31.09
C ASP A 48 24.93 4.47 -30.93
N LEU A 49 23.69 4.54 -31.41
CA LEU A 49 22.79 5.67 -31.13
C LEU A 49 22.50 5.78 -29.63
N ILE A 50 22.10 4.68 -28.99
CA ILE A 50 21.84 4.64 -27.54
C ILE A 50 23.09 5.00 -26.74
N ARG A 51 24.28 4.59 -27.20
CA ARG A 51 25.56 4.90 -26.52
C ARG A 51 25.95 6.38 -26.67
N LYS A 52 25.62 7.01 -27.80
CA LYS A 52 25.88 8.43 -28.05
C LYS A 52 24.90 9.33 -27.31
N GLU A 53 23.69 8.85 -27.09
CA GLU A 53 22.71 9.57 -26.29
C GLU A 53 23.22 9.67 -24.85
N LYS A 54 23.40 10.91 -24.39
CA LYS A 54 23.83 11.16 -23.01
C LYS A 54 22.77 10.51 -22.12
N ALA A 55 23.19 9.55 -21.29
CA ALA A 55 22.30 8.93 -20.32
C ALA A 55 21.56 10.05 -19.57
N TRP A 56 20.24 10.10 -19.74
CA TRP A 56 19.43 11.03 -19.00
C TRP A 56 19.55 10.67 -17.52
N GLU A 57 20.23 11.51 -16.78
CA GLU A 57 20.40 11.36 -15.35
C GLU A 57 19.31 12.20 -14.67
N PRO A 58 18.41 11.59 -13.88
CA PRO A 58 17.41 12.35 -13.14
C PRO A 58 18.09 13.31 -12.18
N ASP A 59 17.47 14.48 -11.96
CA ASP A 59 17.95 15.41 -10.93
C ASP A 59 17.95 14.75 -9.54
N SER A 60 18.84 15.21 -8.66
CA SER A 60 18.93 14.77 -7.26
C SER A 60 17.59 14.82 -6.53
N PHE A 61 16.72 15.78 -6.88
CA PHE A 61 15.37 15.88 -6.34
C PHE A 61 14.50 14.66 -6.65
N TYR A 62 14.66 14.03 -7.81
CA TYR A 62 13.93 12.82 -8.20
C TYR A 62 14.21 11.67 -7.23
N TRP A 63 15.48 11.44 -6.92
CA TRP A 63 15.91 10.37 -6.03
C TRP A 63 15.43 10.58 -4.60
N ASN A 64 15.48 11.83 -4.12
CA ASN A 64 15.09 12.17 -2.75
C ASN A 64 13.57 12.24 -2.56
N SER A 65 12.79 12.53 -3.62
CA SER A 65 11.35 12.75 -3.48
C SER A 65 10.51 11.57 -3.93
N ILE A 66 10.88 10.90 -5.03
CA ILE A 66 10.03 9.89 -5.66
C ILE A 66 10.31 8.51 -5.08
N ILE A 67 11.57 8.14 -4.88
CA ILE A 67 11.92 6.81 -4.37
C ILE A 67 11.33 6.53 -2.99
N PRO A 68 11.43 7.43 -1.99
CA PRO A 68 10.83 7.19 -0.68
C PRO A 68 9.31 7.04 -0.77
N LYS A 69 8.64 7.88 -1.56
CA LYS A 69 7.17 7.79 -1.76
C LYS A 69 6.74 6.46 -2.40
N VAL A 70 7.52 5.95 -3.35
CA VAL A 70 7.25 4.64 -3.97
C VAL A 70 7.46 3.52 -2.95
N GLN A 71 8.53 3.57 -2.17
CA GLN A 71 8.81 2.60 -1.11
C GLN A 71 7.71 2.61 -0.04
N ASP A 72 7.29 3.78 0.42
CA ASP A 72 6.20 3.95 1.38
C ASP A 72 4.90 3.35 0.85
N ARG A 73 4.56 3.59 -0.43
CA ARG A 73 3.35 3.01 -1.04
C ARG A 73 3.41 1.48 -1.12
N ILE A 74 4.58 0.91 -1.41
CA ILE A 74 4.77 -0.55 -1.46
C ILE A 74 4.62 -1.13 -0.04
N GLU A 75 5.22 -0.49 0.96
CA GLU A 75 5.13 -0.95 2.35
C GLU A 75 3.71 -0.82 2.91
N GLN A 76 3.01 0.28 2.62
CA GLN A 76 1.61 0.45 3.01
C GLN A 76 0.71 -0.63 2.40
N ARG A 77 0.87 -0.95 1.11
CA ARG A 77 0.13 -2.04 0.46
C ARG A 77 0.43 -3.39 1.12
N ARG A 78 1.70 -3.66 1.45
CA ARG A 78 2.11 -4.88 2.15
C ARG A 78 1.49 -4.98 3.54
N ASN A 79 1.55 -3.91 4.32
CA ASN A 79 1.03 -3.89 5.69
C ASN A 79 -0.49 -3.97 5.72
N ARG A 80 -1.19 -3.30 4.79
CA ARG A 80 -2.64 -3.40 4.65
C ARG A 80 -3.09 -4.83 4.34
N SER A 81 -2.41 -5.50 3.41
CA SER A 81 -2.72 -6.91 3.08
C SER A 81 -2.51 -7.84 4.28
N ARG A 82 -1.42 -7.66 5.05
CA ARG A 82 -1.18 -8.43 6.28
C ARG A 82 -2.22 -8.15 7.36
N PHE A 83 -2.61 -6.90 7.52
CA PHE A 83 -3.59 -6.50 8.53
C PHE A 83 -4.99 -7.03 8.21
N GLU A 84 -5.40 -6.99 6.94
CA GLU A 84 -6.66 -7.60 6.47
C GLU A 84 -6.67 -9.12 6.69
N TRP A 85 -5.55 -9.79 6.43
CA TRP A 85 -5.42 -11.23 6.69
C TRP A 85 -5.48 -11.53 8.20
N ILE A 86 -4.75 -10.78 9.02
CA ILE A 86 -4.76 -10.91 10.48
C ILE A 86 -6.17 -10.70 11.05
N ILE A 87 -6.87 -9.64 10.67
CA ILE A 87 -8.24 -9.38 11.15
C ILE A 87 -9.17 -10.52 10.75
N ARG A 88 -9.08 -11.00 9.50
CA ARG A 88 -9.98 -12.03 8.98
C ARG A 88 -9.85 -13.38 9.71
N PHE A 89 -8.65 -13.74 10.16
CA PHE A 89 -8.40 -15.04 10.79
C PHE A 89 -8.27 -14.97 12.32
N ILE A 90 -7.61 -13.96 12.87
CA ILE A 90 -7.36 -13.86 14.31
C ILE A 90 -8.62 -13.44 15.07
N MET A 91 -9.44 -12.55 14.52
CA MET A 91 -10.64 -12.07 15.20
C MET A 91 -11.67 -13.19 15.49
N PRO A 92 -12.05 -14.05 14.52
CA PRO A 92 -12.97 -15.16 14.81
C PRO A 92 -12.33 -16.23 15.71
N ALA A 93 -11.02 -16.47 15.60
CA ALA A 93 -10.32 -17.41 16.48
C ALA A 93 -10.32 -16.94 17.94
N ALA A 94 -10.07 -15.65 18.19
CA ALA A 94 -10.13 -15.05 19.52
C ALA A 94 -11.55 -15.10 20.09
N ALA A 95 -12.57 -14.80 19.27
CA ALA A 95 -13.97 -14.92 19.68
C ALA A 95 -14.32 -16.36 20.07
N ALA A 96 -13.97 -17.36 19.24
CA ALA A 96 -14.21 -18.77 19.55
C ALA A 96 -13.49 -19.23 20.82
N ALA A 97 -12.22 -18.82 21.01
CA ALA A 97 -11.46 -19.12 22.22
C ALA A 97 -12.12 -18.52 23.47
N SER A 98 -12.63 -17.28 23.38
CA SER A 98 -13.32 -16.64 24.51
C SER A 98 -14.60 -17.39 24.92
N VAL A 99 -15.40 -17.85 23.94
CA VAL A 99 -16.60 -18.66 24.19
C VAL A 99 -16.22 -19.99 24.83
N LEU A 100 -15.14 -20.62 24.36
CA LEU A 100 -14.68 -21.90 24.88
C LEU A 100 -14.16 -21.78 26.32
N ILE A 101 -13.48 -20.68 26.65
CA ILE A 101 -13.07 -20.38 28.03
C ILE A 101 -14.30 -20.20 28.93
N ILE A 102 -15.31 -19.45 28.50
CA ILE A 102 -16.56 -19.25 29.26
C ILE A 102 -17.28 -20.60 29.46
N LEU A 103 -17.32 -21.44 28.44
CA LEU A 103 -17.93 -22.77 28.53
C LEU A 103 -17.17 -23.65 29.53
N LEU A 104 -15.84 -23.68 29.48
CA LEU A 104 -15.01 -24.46 30.40
C LEU A 104 -15.11 -23.97 31.84
N THR A 105 -15.20 -22.67 32.07
CA THR A 105 -15.41 -22.13 33.42
C THR A 105 -16.82 -22.44 33.94
N SER A 106 -17.84 -22.43 33.07
CA SER A 106 -19.20 -22.80 33.46
C SER A 106 -19.35 -24.29 33.82
N LEU A 107 -18.59 -25.17 33.16
CA LEU A 107 -18.62 -26.62 33.41
C LEU A 107 -17.84 -27.03 34.66
N ASN A 108 -16.77 -26.30 34.99
CA ASN A 108 -15.99 -26.52 36.20
C ASN A 108 -16.51 -25.76 37.42
N MET A 109 -17.69 -25.16 37.34
CA MET A 109 -18.32 -24.54 38.49
C MET A 109 -18.71 -25.68 39.45
N PRO A 110 -17.99 -25.89 40.58
CA PRO A 110 -18.41 -26.88 41.55
C PRO A 110 -19.82 -26.49 41.98
N ASN A 111 -20.71 -27.48 42.03
CA ASN A 111 -22.09 -27.32 42.50
C ASN A 111 -22.04 -26.83 43.95
N SER A 112 -21.87 -25.53 44.11
CA SER A 112 -21.85 -24.86 45.38
C SER A 112 -23.30 -24.58 45.71
N ASP A 113 -23.97 -25.62 46.21
CA ASP A 113 -25.15 -25.51 47.06
C ASP A 113 -24.85 -24.75 48.37
N ASN A 114 -23.83 -23.89 48.39
CA ASN A 114 -23.62 -22.92 49.43
C ASN A 114 -24.50 -21.72 49.12
N ARG A 115 -25.69 -21.79 49.70
CA ARG A 115 -26.44 -20.67 50.27
C ARG A 115 -25.49 -19.65 50.91
N TYR A 116 -24.92 -18.78 50.09
CA TYR A 116 -24.42 -17.49 50.53
C TYR A 116 -25.50 -16.47 50.17
N THR A 117 -26.65 -16.60 50.83
CA THR A 117 -27.41 -15.40 51.21
C THR A 117 -26.56 -14.71 52.27
N ASP A 118 -25.50 -14.05 51.81
CA ASP A 118 -24.89 -13.01 52.60
C ASP A 118 -25.97 -11.94 52.68
N ASN A 119 -26.58 -11.87 53.85
CA ASN A 119 -27.43 -10.74 54.18
C ASN A 119 -26.47 -9.55 54.22
N LEU A 120 -26.28 -8.92 53.06
CA LEU A 120 -25.68 -7.59 52.94
C LEU A 120 -26.51 -6.69 53.83
N ASN A 121 -26.09 -6.63 55.08
CA ASN A 121 -26.64 -5.74 56.07
C ASN A 121 -26.16 -4.36 55.66
N LEU A 122 -26.91 -3.72 54.77
CA LEU A 122 -26.67 -2.37 54.25
C LEU A 122 -26.51 -1.33 55.37
N ASN A 123 -26.82 -1.69 56.61
CA ASN A 123 -26.64 -0.86 57.80
C ASN A 123 -25.23 -0.92 58.42
N SER A 124 -24.31 -1.77 57.92
CA SER A 124 -22.94 -1.84 58.43
C SER A 124 -21.91 -1.05 57.62
N ILE A 125 -22.34 -0.29 56.60
CA ILE A 125 -21.45 0.67 55.95
C ILE A 125 -21.40 1.91 56.85
N PRO A 126 -20.26 2.21 57.50
CA PRO A 126 -20.15 3.40 58.32
C PRO A 126 -20.34 4.62 57.42
N VAL A 127 -21.23 5.54 57.81
CA VAL A 127 -21.59 6.76 57.05
C VAL A 127 -20.34 7.58 56.67
N SER A 128 -19.24 7.44 57.42
CA SER A 128 -17.95 8.05 57.12
C SER A 128 -17.31 7.59 55.80
N GLU A 129 -17.52 6.35 55.35
CA GLU A 129 -17.00 5.87 54.06
C GLU A 129 -17.85 6.36 52.88
N LEU A 130 -19.15 6.60 53.10
CA LEU A 130 -20.03 7.13 52.06
C LEU A 130 -19.63 8.56 51.66
N SER A 131 -19.18 9.39 52.62
CA SER A 131 -18.74 10.75 52.32
C SER A 131 -17.50 10.83 51.45
N GLU A 132 -16.60 9.85 51.54
CA GLU A 132 -15.38 9.80 50.72
C GLU A 132 -15.69 9.42 49.26
N TYR A 133 -16.70 8.58 49.04
CA TYR A 133 -17.18 8.26 47.69
C TYR A 133 -17.78 9.49 46.99
N TYR A 134 -18.59 10.29 47.70
CA TYR A 134 -19.21 11.48 47.11
C TYR A 134 -18.21 12.63 46.86
N THR A 135 -17.14 12.77 47.65
CA THR A 135 -16.10 13.76 47.39
C THR A 135 -15.27 13.40 46.15
N VAL A 136 -14.94 12.11 45.96
CA VAL A 136 -14.23 11.66 44.75
C VAL A 136 -15.12 11.80 43.50
N GLN A 137 -16.41 11.46 43.60
CA GLN A 137 -17.33 11.57 42.46
C GLN A 137 -17.60 13.03 42.06
N SER A 138 -17.70 13.95 43.01
CA SER A 138 -17.90 15.38 42.72
C SER A 138 -16.66 16.01 42.06
N ALA A 139 -15.45 15.68 42.54
CA ALA A 139 -14.21 16.12 41.90
C ALA A 139 -14.09 15.63 40.44
N PHE A 140 -14.55 14.41 40.14
CA PHE A 140 -14.56 13.88 38.78
C PHE A 140 -15.60 14.57 37.88
N SER A 141 -16.74 14.99 38.44
CA SER A 141 -17.76 15.73 37.71
C SER A 141 -17.33 17.16 37.35
N GLU A 142 -16.54 17.81 38.21
CA GLU A 142 -15.98 19.14 37.96
C GLU A 142 -14.92 19.11 36.84
N PHE A 143 -14.12 18.04 36.76
CA PHE A 143 -13.16 17.82 35.67
C PHE A 143 -13.83 17.64 34.30
N ASN A 144 -14.99 16.98 34.25
CA ASN A 144 -15.75 16.79 33.02
C ASN A 144 -16.48 18.07 32.55
N GLN A 145 -16.79 19.01 33.45
CA GLN A 145 -17.35 20.31 33.06
C GLN A 145 -16.27 21.26 32.53
N LEU A 146 -15.08 21.27 33.14
CA LEU A 146 -13.94 22.08 32.66
C LEU A 146 -13.42 21.69 31.26
N SER A 147 -13.66 20.45 30.84
CA SER A 147 -13.29 19.95 29.50
C SER A 147 -14.34 20.23 28.42
N LEU A 148 -15.55 20.68 28.79
CA LEU A 148 -16.62 21.01 27.85
C LEU A 148 -16.78 22.52 27.61
N ASP A 149 -16.40 23.38 28.57
CA ASP A 149 -16.47 24.84 28.41
C ASP A 149 -15.25 25.48 27.71
N SER A 150 -14.21 24.69 27.40
CA SER A 150 -13.07 25.14 26.57
C SER A 150 -13.31 24.97 25.06
N SER A 151 -14.49 24.51 24.64
CA SER A 151 -14.93 24.59 23.25
C SER A 151 -15.62 25.94 23.01
N GLY A 152 -14.91 27.03 23.30
CA GLY A 152 -15.33 28.37 22.93
C GLY A 152 -15.49 28.45 21.42
N ASN A 153 -16.63 28.99 20.99
CA ASN A 153 -16.94 29.41 19.63
C ASN A 153 -16.02 30.55 19.16
N GLU A 154 -14.71 30.30 19.10
CA GLU A 154 -13.84 31.10 18.26
C GLU A 154 -13.96 30.53 16.85
N GLU A 155 -14.77 31.23 16.06
CA GLU A 155 -14.76 31.21 14.61
C GLU A 155 -13.32 31.49 14.16
N SER A 156 -12.53 30.41 14.10
CA SER A 156 -11.11 30.48 13.75
C SER A 156 -11.00 31.05 12.35
N ALA A 157 -10.28 32.17 12.25
CA ALA A 157 -9.86 32.81 11.01
C ALA A 157 -9.19 31.82 10.03
N ASP A 158 -8.72 30.67 10.52
CA ASP A 158 -8.16 29.61 9.68
C ASP A 158 -9.22 28.99 8.76
N THR A 159 -10.49 28.98 9.16
CA THR A 159 -11.56 28.46 8.28
C THR A 159 -11.88 29.40 7.12
N GLU A 160 -11.63 30.70 7.27
CA GLU A 160 -11.79 31.70 6.22
C GLU A 160 -10.60 31.67 5.25
N ILE A 161 -9.38 31.51 5.78
CA ILE A 161 -8.16 31.29 4.99
C ILE A 161 -8.26 29.97 4.20
N LEU A 162 -8.78 28.90 4.79
CA LEU A 162 -8.98 27.63 4.09
C LEU A 162 -10.05 27.73 3.00
N LYS A 163 -11.11 28.51 3.21
CA LYS A 163 -12.13 28.78 2.17
C LYS A 163 -11.55 29.61 1.03
N GLU A 164 -10.68 30.59 1.31
CA GLU A 164 -10.04 31.40 0.29
C GLU A 164 -9.02 30.61 -0.54
N ILE A 165 -8.22 29.74 0.09
CA ILE A 165 -7.30 28.83 -0.61
C ILE A 165 -8.08 27.85 -1.52
N VAL A 166 -9.21 27.32 -1.06
CA VAL A 166 -10.04 26.41 -1.87
C VAL A 166 -10.73 27.14 -3.02
N ALA A 167 -11.24 28.36 -2.79
CA ALA A 167 -11.93 29.13 -3.83
C ALA A 167 -10.97 29.68 -4.91
N GLN A 168 -9.69 29.86 -4.60
CA GLN A 168 -8.71 30.39 -5.54
C GLN A 168 -8.10 29.33 -6.47
N ASP A 169 -8.28 28.02 -6.17
CA ASP A 169 -7.61 26.91 -6.87
C ASP A 169 -8.55 26.00 -7.70
N ASP A 170 -9.85 26.30 -7.73
CA ASP A 170 -10.87 25.51 -8.42
C ASP A 170 -10.71 25.43 -9.96
N ASN A 171 -9.81 26.20 -10.55
CA ASN A 171 -9.59 26.21 -12.01
C ASN A 171 -8.27 25.60 -12.49
N ASN A 172 -7.36 25.11 -11.62
CA ASN A 172 -6.05 24.66 -12.12
C ASN A 172 -5.46 23.36 -11.54
N ILE A 173 -6.02 22.78 -10.47
CA ILE A 173 -5.47 21.53 -9.91
C ILE A 173 -6.28 20.28 -10.30
N VAL A 174 -7.58 20.41 -10.59
CA VAL A 174 -8.43 19.24 -10.87
C VAL A 174 -8.34 18.78 -12.34
N SER A 175 -7.90 19.63 -13.26
CA SER A 175 -7.79 19.26 -14.68
C SER A 175 -6.60 18.34 -14.99
N SER A 176 -5.57 18.25 -14.14
CA SER A 176 -4.41 17.38 -14.41
C SER A 176 -4.57 15.96 -13.87
N TYR A 177 -5.70 15.65 -13.23
CA TYR A 177 -5.93 14.36 -12.57
C TYR A 177 -7.07 13.53 -13.17
N PHE A 178 -7.75 14.03 -14.22
CA PHE A 178 -8.87 13.31 -14.85
C PHE A 178 -8.60 12.76 -16.27
N ASP A 179 -7.37 12.87 -16.79
CA ASP A 179 -7.00 12.30 -18.10
C ASP A 179 -6.72 10.78 -18.09
N ASP A 180 -6.85 10.10 -16.95
CA ASP A 180 -6.66 8.65 -16.87
C ASP A 180 -7.85 7.85 -17.43
N LYS A 181 -9.00 8.48 -17.68
CA LYS A 181 -10.19 7.80 -18.21
C LYS A 181 -10.08 7.54 -19.72
N GLU A 182 -9.38 8.39 -20.45
CA GLU A 182 -9.18 8.25 -21.90
C GLU A 182 -8.15 7.16 -22.22
N ILE A 183 -7.15 6.96 -21.34
CA ILE A 183 -6.15 5.89 -21.47
C ILE A 183 -6.78 4.49 -21.22
N LEU A 184 -7.72 4.38 -20.29
CA LEU A 184 -8.44 3.13 -20.01
C LEU A 184 -9.38 2.72 -21.15
N ASP A 185 -10.03 3.69 -21.81
CA ASP A 185 -10.88 3.40 -22.97
C ASP A 185 -10.05 2.98 -24.20
N LEU A 186 -8.87 3.57 -24.42
CA LEU A 186 -7.96 3.15 -25.50
C LEU A 186 -7.44 1.72 -25.31
N ILE A 187 -7.09 1.33 -24.07
CA ILE A 187 -6.63 -0.03 -23.75
C ILE A 187 -7.78 -1.05 -23.84
N SER A 188 -9.00 -0.65 -23.51
CA SER A 188 -10.18 -1.52 -23.66
C SER A 188 -10.50 -1.78 -25.14
N GLN A 189 -10.40 -0.75 -25.99
CA GLN A 189 -10.73 -0.85 -27.40
C GLN A 189 -9.70 -1.66 -28.20
N GLU A 190 -8.41 -1.58 -27.85
CA GLU A 190 -7.35 -2.37 -28.48
C GLU A 190 -7.50 -3.88 -28.19
N ASN A 191 -7.93 -4.24 -26.98
CA ASN A 191 -8.14 -5.64 -26.59
C ASN A 191 -9.39 -6.27 -27.21
N GLU A 192 -10.46 -5.52 -27.42
CA GLU A 192 -11.66 -6.06 -28.09
C GLU A 192 -11.41 -6.41 -29.55
N THR A 193 -10.61 -5.61 -30.27
CA THR A 193 -10.30 -5.90 -31.69
C THR A 193 -9.39 -7.12 -31.84
N ALA A 194 -8.44 -7.33 -30.94
CA ALA A 194 -7.58 -8.50 -30.93
C ALA A 194 -8.34 -9.80 -30.61
N ILE A 195 -9.34 -9.74 -29.71
CA ILE A 195 -10.17 -10.90 -29.35
C ILE A 195 -11.13 -11.28 -30.48
N VAL A 196 -11.71 -10.30 -31.18
CA VAL A 196 -12.59 -10.57 -32.34
C VAL A 196 -11.81 -11.16 -33.52
N ALA A 197 -10.57 -10.71 -33.76
CA ALA A 197 -9.71 -11.27 -34.80
C ALA A 197 -9.26 -12.72 -34.50
N ALA A 198 -9.14 -13.09 -33.23
CA ALA A 198 -8.79 -14.45 -32.82
C ALA A 198 -9.97 -15.44 -32.91
N LEU A 199 -11.22 -14.96 -32.91
CA LEU A 199 -12.43 -15.79 -32.99
C LEU A 199 -12.92 -16.06 -34.43
N GLN A 200 -12.35 -15.39 -35.44
CA GLN A 200 -12.70 -15.58 -36.86
C GLN A 200 -11.74 -16.52 -37.63
N LYS A 201 -10.87 -17.26 -36.93
CA LYS A 201 -9.90 -18.18 -37.51
C LYS A 201 -10.15 -19.61 -37.06
#